data_AF-A0A661BBV5-F1
#
_entry.id   AF-A0A661BBV5-F1
#
_cell.length_a   1.000
_cell.length_b   1.000
_cell.length_c   1.000
_cell.angle_alpha   90.00
_cell.angle_beta   90.00
_cell.angle_gamma   90.00
#
_symmetry.space_group_name_H-M   'P 1'
#
loop_
_entity.id
_entity.type
_entity.pdbx_description
1 polymer ?
#
loop_
_entity_poly.entity_id
_entity_poly.type
_entity_poly.pdbx_seq_one_letter_code
_entity_poly.pdbx_strand_id
1 'polypeptide(L)'
;MRYLLFALTILVFCTLVFPQTDSLNMKRIGVWETDTNEFIRSVIVNGNYLYVMLATYLLDESTLVAGPLKVIDISTPSSPEVIATITEVFDSVSSPELFAHYGNYLFFRIADKLGIMDISNIESPEWISVIDTVGHIRQVCAYSDGVDTYVVCGSGGVDDMTELRIINITDPESPELYWRYVPEEIPTDPPDIDLTEHNIGEIELKYPYLFLIERKNLEDDYEEYPWDPYTQWGYIQIRKFDLTDLSSPPIEWLSSDRGARIEGIASAISDNYLPIRFQEHHTTFGDNYYRCYLIVLSFSDSVFICEWEDYFLFYWPIQASGDTFFLRSETRIIGLRFNDCDIETLGYYAVESPKFTLSRDTIYDWNNHKISIITWIPGQIGDQGSLERKTDYRVYPSPIFSGNKMVLNETIDKTCNIIDISGRRMDKIFPGTREIDVDNYPAGVYFLVSQDKKVKIKFLVM
;
A
#
# COMPACT_ATOMS: atom_id res chain seq x y z
N MET A 1 -22.80 5.15 -49.58
CA MET A 1 -22.82 3.82 -48.92
C MET A 1 -21.55 3.49 -48.12
N ARG A 2 -20.33 3.89 -48.56
CA ARG A 2 -19.08 3.67 -47.81
C ARG A 2 -18.90 4.52 -46.54
N TYR A 3 -19.49 5.72 -46.47
CA TYR A 3 -19.43 6.56 -45.26
C TYR A 3 -20.46 6.18 -44.18
N LEU A 4 -21.53 5.45 -44.55
CA LEU A 4 -22.56 5.01 -43.60
C LEU A 4 -22.10 3.79 -42.79
N LEU A 5 -21.26 2.92 -43.38
CA LEU A 5 -20.67 1.80 -42.66
C LEU A 5 -19.60 2.25 -41.64
N PHE A 6 -18.83 3.31 -41.95
CA PHE A 6 -17.78 3.82 -41.05
C PHE A 6 -18.37 4.53 -39.82
N ALA A 7 -19.53 5.19 -39.98
CA ALA A 7 -20.26 5.79 -38.87
C ALA A 7 -20.93 4.74 -37.97
N LEU A 8 -21.39 3.59 -38.52
CA LEU A 8 -21.97 2.52 -37.72
C LEU A 8 -20.94 1.72 -36.91
N THR A 9 -19.71 1.56 -37.41
CA THR A 9 -18.64 0.92 -36.62
C THR A 9 -18.22 1.78 -35.42
N ILE A 10 -18.20 3.11 -35.56
CA ILE A 10 -17.88 4.02 -34.43
C ILE A 10 -19.04 4.07 -33.42
N LEU A 11 -20.30 3.98 -33.86
CA LEU A 11 -21.46 3.98 -32.95
C LEU A 11 -21.60 2.70 -32.10
N VAL A 12 -21.12 1.55 -32.61
CA VAL A 12 -21.08 0.29 -31.85
C VAL A 12 -19.95 0.28 -30.82
N PHE A 13 -18.87 1.06 -31.03
CA PHE A 13 -17.83 1.28 -30.01
C PHE A 13 -18.27 2.22 -28.88
N CYS A 14 -19.21 3.15 -29.13
CA CYS A 14 -19.71 4.07 -28.10
C CYS A 14 -20.87 3.52 -27.23
N THR A 15 -21.44 2.35 -27.56
CA THR A 15 -22.56 1.77 -26.79
C THR A 15 -22.20 0.48 -26.03
N LEU A 16 -20.95 0.04 -26.12
CA LEU A 16 -20.36 -0.91 -25.16
C LEU A 16 -19.50 -0.13 -24.16
N VAL A 17 -20.16 0.73 -23.38
CA VAL A 17 -19.64 1.13 -22.07
C VAL A 17 -19.69 -0.14 -21.22
N PHE A 18 -18.61 -0.92 -21.22
CA PHE A 18 -18.37 -1.81 -20.08
C PHE A 18 -18.10 -0.89 -18.90
N PRO A 19 -18.93 -0.86 -17.84
CA PRO A 19 -18.70 0.04 -16.71
C PRO A 19 -17.49 -0.35 -15.84
N GLN A 20 -16.66 -1.29 -16.29
CA GLN A 20 -15.66 -1.97 -15.46
C GLN A 20 -14.65 -2.79 -16.30
N THR A 21 -14.05 -2.22 -17.36
CA THR A 21 -13.23 -3.03 -18.31
C THR A 21 -11.94 -3.62 -17.74
N ASP A 22 -11.38 -3.05 -16.67
CA ASP A 22 -10.02 -3.35 -16.24
C ASP A 22 -9.98 -3.90 -14.80
N SER A 23 -10.78 -4.90 -14.47
CA SER A 23 -10.65 -5.58 -13.17
C SER A 23 -10.47 -7.08 -13.34
N LEU A 24 -9.36 -7.61 -12.83
CA LEU A 24 -9.10 -9.04 -12.73
C LEU A 24 -9.43 -9.47 -11.31
N ASN A 25 -10.38 -10.40 -11.15
CA ASN A 25 -10.70 -11.05 -9.88
C ASN A 25 -11.28 -10.14 -8.77
N MET A 26 -11.43 -8.84 -9.01
CA MET A 26 -12.05 -7.89 -8.09
C MET A 26 -13.27 -7.20 -8.69
N LYS A 27 -14.20 -6.78 -7.84
CA LYS A 27 -15.36 -5.98 -8.24
C LYS A 27 -15.78 -4.98 -7.17
N ARG A 28 -16.30 -3.83 -7.60
CA ARG A 28 -16.97 -2.89 -6.71
C ARG A 28 -18.36 -3.40 -6.38
N ILE A 29 -18.67 -3.45 -5.09
CA ILE A 29 -19.96 -3.91 -4.55
C ILE A 29 -20.74 -2.79 -3.87
N GLY A 30 -20.09 -1.66 -3.59
CA GLY A 30 -20.65 -0.56 -2.84
C GLY A 30 -20.00 0.76 -3.18
N VAL A 31 -20.74 1.83 -2.93
CA VAL A 31 -20.25 3.21 -2.97
C VAL A 31 -20.94 3.99 -1.86
N TRP A 32 -20.18 4.79 -1.13
CA TRP A 32 -20.69 5.85 -0.28
C TRP A 32 -20.12 7.19 -0.78
N GLU A 33 -20.95 8.22 -0.81
CA GLU A 33 -20.56 9.57 -1.21
C GLU A 33 -20.93 10.56 -0.11
N THR A 34 -20.06 11.53 0.12
CA THR A 34 -20.27 12.62 1.08
C THR A 34 -20.93 13.82 0.40
N ASP A 35 -21.39 14.79 1.18
CA ASP A 35 -21.96 16.03 0.63
C ASP A 35 -20.92 16.83 -0.16
N THR A 36 -21.34 17.61 -1.15
CA THR A 36 -20.43 18.26 -2.13
C THR A 36 -19.38 19.19 -1.51
N ASN A 37 -19.62 19.70 -0.30
CA ASN A 37 -18.73 20.64 0.38
C ASN A 37 -17.82 19.96 1.42
N GLU A 38 -17.97 18.65 1.62
CA GLU A 38 -17.19 17.85 2.55
C GLU A 38 -16.12 17.05 1.82
N PHE A 39 -14.95 16.93 2.45
CA PHE A 39 -13.79 16.24 1.91
C PHE A 39 -13.39 15.13 2.86
N ILE A 40 -13.29 13.91 2.36
CA ILE A 40 -12.78 12.78 3.12
C ILE A 40 -11.30 13.02 3.41
N ARG A 41 -10.95 13.02 4.70
CA ARG A 41 -9.57 13.20 5.18
C ARG A 41 -8.90 11.90 5.55
N SER A 42 -9.62 11.01 6.21
CA SER A 42 -9.13 9.70 6.62
C SER A 42 -10.31 8.75 6.84
N VAL A 43 -10.06 7.46 6.63
CA VAL A 43 -11.05 6.39 6.75
C VAL A 43 -10.45 5.25 7.53
N ILE A 44 -11.12 4.83 8.59
CA ILE A 44 -10.81 3.62 9.36
C ILE A 44 -11.99 2.67 9.29
N VAL A 45 -11.70 1.38 9.12
CA VAL A 45 -12.71 0.32 9.14
C VAL A 45 -12.57 -0.50 10.41
N ASN A 46 -13.64 -0.65 11.18
CA ASN A 46 -13.70 -1.56 12.31
C ASN A 46 -14.96 -2.43 12.19
N GLY A 47 -14.77 -3.70 11.84
CA GLY A 47 -15.86 -4.63 11.58
C GLY A 47 -16.79 -4.13 10.46
N ASN A 48 -18.06 -3.94 10.78
CA ASN A 48 -19.09 -3.50 9.84
C ASN A 48 -19.27 -1.97 9.79
N TYR A 49 -18.29 -1.20 10.27
CA TYR A 49 -18.43 0.24 10.36
C TYR A 49 -17.22 0.96 9.78
N LEU A 50 -17.49 2.02 9.00
CA LEU A 50 -16.50 3.01 8.58
C LEU A 50 -16.59 4.22 9.50
N TYR A 51 -15.41 4.68 9.92
CA TYR A 51 -15.20 5.94 10.62
C TYR A 51 -14.53 6.87 9.63
N VAL A 52 -15.25 7.91 9.22
CA VAL A 52 -14.84 8.81 8.16
C VAL A 52 -14.66 10.20 8.75
N MET A 53 -13.40 10.63 8.83
CA MET A 53 -13.09 12.01 9.17
C MET A 53 -13.28 12.88 7.95
N LEU A 54 -14.08 13.93 8.08
CA LEU A 54 -14.30 14.91 7.03
C LEU A 54 -13.53 16.20 7.31
N ALA A 55 -13.34 16.99 6.27
CA ALA A 55 -12.92 18.38 6.32
C ALA A 55 -13.83 19.23 5.42
N THR A 56 -13.88 20.53 5.67
CA THR A 56 -14.59 21.48 4.81
C THR A 56 -13.66 22.64 4.49
N TYR A 57 -13.81 23.27 3.32
CA TYR A 57 -13.11 24.53 3.06
C TYR A 57 -13.81 25.68 3.77
N LEU A 58 -13.03 26.57 4.36
CA LEU A 58 -13.52 27.90 4.70
C LEU A 58 -13.84 28.69 3.42
N LEU A 59 -14.60 29.77 3.57
CA LEU A 59 -15.06 30.64 2.47
C LEU A 59 -13.92 31.21 1.60
N ASP A 60 -12.66 31.14 2.04
CA ASP A 60 -11.48 31.55 1.28
C ASP A 60 -10.94 30.48 0.31
N GLU A 61 -11.55 29.28 0.27
CA GLU A 61 -11.19 28.12 -0.56
C GLU A 61 -9.72 27.66 -0.43
N SER A 62 -9.00 28.15 0.57
CA SER A 62 -7.57 27.89 0.79
C SER A 62 -7.28 27.19 2.11
N THR A 63 -8.19 27.31 3.07
CA THR A 63 -8.05 26.72 4.40
C THR A 63 -9.03 25.57 4.60
N LEU A 64 -8.51 24.36 4.80
CA LEU A 64 -9.30 23.20 5.24
C LEU A 64 -9.45 23.24 6.76
N VAL A 65 -10.67 23.15 7.26
CA VAL A 65 -11.00 23.01 8.68
C VAL A 65 -11.57 21.63 8.97
N ALA A 66 -11.43 21.19 10.22
CA ALA A 66 -12.04 19.95 10.69
C ALA A 66 -13.53 19.91 10.36
N GLY A 67 -13.97 18.82 9.75
CA GLY A 67 -15.37 18.49 9.55
C GLY A 67 -15.84 17.47 10.60
N PRO A 68 -17.08 16.97 10.47
CA PRO A 68 -17.60 15.96 11.38
C PRO A 68 -16.91 14.60 11.17
N LEU A 69 -16.93 13.79 12.22
CA LEU A 69 -16.71 12.35 12.11
C LEU A 69 -18.04 11.68 11.76
N LYS A 70 -18.10 10.97 10.63
CA LYS A 70 -19.25 10.14 10.26
C LYS A 70 -18.98 8.67 10.60
N VAL A 71 -19.97 8.02 11.21
CA VAL A 71 -20.01 6.57 11.40
C VAL A 71 -20.98 5.99 10.39
N ILE A 72 -20.49 5.07 9.56
CA ILE A 72 -21.25 4.50 8.45
C ILE A 72 -21.33 2.98 8.63
N ASP A 73 -22.54 2.45 8.74
CA ASP A 73 -22.79 1.01 8.68
C ASP A 73 -22.58 0.50 7.25
N ILE A 74 -21.70 -0.49 7.11
CA ILE A 74 -21.35 -1.18 5.87
C ILE A 74 -21.66 -2.68 5.93
N SER A 75 -22.52 -3.12 6.86
CA SER A 75 -23.03 -4.50 6.95
C SER A 75 -23.69 -4.96 5.65
N THR A 76 -24.28 -4.02 4.90
CA THR A 76 -24.73 -4.19 3.53
C THR A 76 -23.89 -3.30 2.61
N PRO A 77 -22.75 -3.78 2.07
CA PRO A 77 -21.82 -2.93 1.31
C PRO A 77 -22.45 -2.22 0.11
N SER A 78 -23.49 -2.80 -0.51
CA SER A 78 -24.19 -2.18 -1.64
C SER A 78 -25.10 -1.01 -1.25
N SER A 79 -25.32 -0.76 0.04
CA SER A 79 -26.13 0.33 0.56
C SER A 79 -25.59 0.81 1.92
N PRO A 80 -24.41 1.45 1.96
CA PRO A 80 -23.86 2.01 3.20
C PRO A 80 -24.79 3.06 3.81
N GLU A 81 -24.94 3.08 5.13
CA GLU A 81 -25.86 3.99 5.84
C GLU A 81 -25.12 4.79 6.92
N VAL A 82 -25.30 6.12 6.95
CA VAL A 82 -24.75 6.96 8.01
C VAL A 82 -25.62 6.82 9.27
N ILE A 83 -25.05 6.30 10.35
CA ILE A 83 -25.77 6.04 11.61
C ILE A 83 -25.41 7.03 12.72
N ALA A 84 -24.26 7.70 12.61
CA ALA A 84 -23.88 8.79 13.51
C ALA A 84 -23.09 9.88 12.77
N THR A 85 -23.23 11.12 13.23
CA THR A 85 -22.44 12.27 12.79
C THR A 85 -22.06 13.07 14.02
N ILE A 86 -20.77 13.10 14.32
CA ILE A 86 -20.22 13.78 15.49
C ILE A 86 -19.57 15.07 15.03
N THR A 87 -20.08 16.21 15.49
CA THR A 87 -19.65 17.56 15.07
C THR A 87 -18.76 18.28 16.07
N GLU A 88 -18.80 17.88 17.35
CA GLU A 88 -18.09 18.55 18.45
C GLU A 88 -16.64 18.10 18.60
N VAL A 89 -16.09 17.50 17.56
CA VAL A 89 -14.92 16.63 17.70
C VAL A 89 -13.63 17.45 17.89
N PHE A 90 -13.56 18.68 17.38
CA PHE A 90 -12.32 19.48 17.35
C PHE A 90 -12.57 20.98 17.40
N ASP A 91 -11.65 21.73 18.04
CA ASP A 91 -11.52 23.15 17.77
C ASP A 91 -11.18 23.33 16.28
N SER A 92 -11.90 24.24 15.61
CA SER A 92 -11.93 24.41 14.15
C SER A 92 -10.57 24.63 13.49
N VAL A 93 -9.54 24.95 14.27
CA VAL A 93 -8.18 25.24 13.82
C VAL A 93 -7.31 23.97 13.72
N SER A 94 -7.65 22.90 14.43
CA SER A 94 -6.91 21.64 14.33
C SER A 94 -7.36 20.86 13.08
N SER A 95 -6.42 20.31 12.31
CA SER A 95 -6.69 19.41 11.17
C SER A 95 -6.54 17.96 11.63
N PRO A 96 -7.57 17.39 12.26
CA PRO A 96 -7.51 16.06 12.82
C PRO A 96 -7.40 14.99 11.75
N GLU A 97 -6.75 13.88 12.09
CA GLU A 97 -6.61 12.74 11.21
C GLU A 97 -6.77 11.44 12.01
N LEU A 98 -7.61 10.53 11.53
CA LEU A 98 -7.72 9.19 12.06
C LEU A 98 -6.49 8.40 11.63
N PHE A 99 -5.75 7.85 12.61
CA PHE A 99 -4.57 7.02 12.32
C PHE A 99 -4.85 5.53 12.43
N ALA A 100 -5.51 5.10 13.50
CA ALA A 100 -5.67 3.69 13.81
C ALA A 100 -6.90 3.43 14.68
N HIS A 101 -7.25 2.16 14.83
CA HIS A 101 -8.17 1.69 15.86
C HIS A 101 -7.60 0.46 16.56
N TYR A 102 -8.05 0.22 17.79
CA TYR A 102 -7.81 -1.03 18.50
C TYR A 102 -8.99 -1.33 19.42
N GLY A 103 -9.64 -2.47 19.19
CA GLY A 103 -10.87 -2.82 19.91
C GLY A 103 -11.95 -1.74 19.73
N ASN A 104 -12.34 -1.11 20.84
CA ASN A 104 -13.32 -0.03 20.89
C ASN A 104 -12.70 1.36 20.95
N TYR A 105 -11.43 1.52 20.58
CA TYR A 105 -10.77 2.83 20.62
C TYR A 105 -10.34 3.29 19.24
N LEU A 106 -10.58 4.56 18.94
CA LEU A 106 -10.02 5.26 17.78
C LEU A 106 -8.90 6.19 18.23
N PHE A 107 -7.84 6.23 17.43
CA PHE A 107 -6.67 7.07 17.67
C PHE A 107 -6.56 8.16 16.63
N PHE A 108 -6.41 9.40 17.09
CA PHE A 108 -6.40 10.60 16.26
C PHE A 108 -5.10 11.36 16.43
N ARG A 109 -4.65 11.99 15.35
CA ARG A 109 -3.80 13.17 15.46
C ARG A 109 -4.66 14.38 15.75
N ILE A 110 -4.29 15.16 16.75
CA ILE A 110 -4.85 16.48 16.99
C ILE A 110 -3.68 17.45 17.18
N ALA A 111 -3.24 18.07 16.09
CA ALA A 111 -1.97 18.80 16.05
C ALA A 111 -0.80 17.92 16.55
N ASP A 112 -0.17 18.27 17.67
CA ASP A 112 0.97 17.55 18.28
C ASP A 112 0.52 16.66 19.45
N LYS A 113 -0.70 16.13 19.37
CA LYS A 113 -1.32 15.32 20.41
C LYS A 113 -1.96 14.07 19.83
N LEU A 114 -1.97 13.01 20.64
CA LEU A 114 -2.68 11.76 20.38
C LEU A 114 -4.04 11.82 21.09
N GLY A 115 -5.12 11.90 20.32
CA GLY A 115 -6.48 11.79 20.83
C GLY A 115 -6.93 10.33 20.90
N ILE A 116 -7.67 9.97 21.95
CA ILE A 116 -8.28 8.65 22.15
C ILE A 116 -9.79 8.82 22.32
N MET A 117 -10.57 8.17 21.47
CA MET A 117 -12.04 8.15 21.53
C MET A 117 -12.55 6.74 21.77
N ASP A 118 -13.50 6.58 22.68
CA ASP A 118 -14.28 5.36 22.84
C ASP A 118 -15.38 5.28 21.77
N ILE A 119 -15.43 4.16 21.08
CA ILE A 119 -16.47 3.79 20.10
C ILE A 119 -17.28 2.56 20.55
N SER A 120 -17.26 2.23 21.84
CA SER A 120 -18.08 1.18 22.44
C SER A 120 -19.58 1.43 22.23
N ASN A 121 -20.00 2.69 22.24
CA ASN A 121 -21.30 3.13 21.76
C ASN A 121 -21.15 3.85 20.40
N ILE A 122 -21.46 3.13 19.33
CA ILE A 122 -21.27 3.62 17.96
C ILE A 122 -22.15 4.82 17.58
N GLU A 123 -23.32 4.96 18.23
CA GLU A 123 -24.24 6.07 17.99
C GLU A 123 -23.81 7.35 18.73
N SER A 124 -22.97 7.19 19.76
CA SER A 124 -22.46 8.28 20.58
C SER A 124 -21.02 8.02 21.05
N PRO A 125 -20.02 8.07 20.14
CA PRO A 125 -18.62 7.99 20.52
C PRO A 125 -18.21 9.11 21.48
N GLU A 126 -17.31 8.83 22.42
CA GLU A 126 -16.91 9.76 23.47
C GLU A 126 -15.39 9.95 23.52
N TRP A 127 -14.94 11.19 23.74
CA TRP A 127 -13.52 11.48 23.96
C TRP A 127 -13.09 11.03 25.36
N ILE A 128 -12.02 10.25 25.42
CA ILE A 128 -11.48 9.77 26.69
C ILE A 128 -10.29 10.60 27.13
N SER A 129 -9.33 10.79 26.23
CA SER A 129 -8.04 11.36 26.58
C SER A 129 -7.36 12.02 25.38
N VAL A 130 -6.50 12.98 25.69
CA VAL A 130 -5.62 13.64 24.73
C VAL A 130 -4.23 13.71 25.35
N ILE A 131 -3.27 13.03 24.72
CA ILE A 131 -1.93 12.86 25.23
C ILE A 131 -0.99 13.77 24.44
N ASP A 132 -0.19 14.58 25.14
CA ASP A 132 0.85 15.39 24.51
C ASP A 132 1.98 14.49 23.98
N THR A 133 2.36 14.68 22.71
CA THR A 133 3.50 14.00 22.08
C THR A 133 4.67 14.97 21.84
N VAL A 134 5.84 14.43 21.54
CA VAL A 134 7.00 15.26 21.16
C VAL A 134 6.95 15.50 19.66
N GLY A 135 6.26 16.57 19.29
CA GLY A 135 6.10 16.99 17.90
C GLY A 135 4.95 16.28 17.17
N HIS A 136 5.03 16.32 15.84
CA HIS A 136 3.96 15.85 14.97
C HIS A 136 3.89 14.33 14.95
N ILE A 137 2.73 13.77 15.25
CA ILE A 137 2.48 12.33 15.09
C ILE A 137 2.40 12.00 13.59
N ARG A 138 3.15 10.98 13.18
CA ARG A 138 3.24 10.50 11.80
C ARG A 138 2.56 9.18 11.60
N GLN A 139 2.65 8.31 12.60
CA GLN A 139 2.11 6.98 12.54
C GLN A 139 1.71 6.53 13.94
N VAL A 140 0.59 5.81 14.00
CA VAL A 140 0.09 5.18 15.21
C VAL A 140 -0.30 3.76 14.87
N CYS A 141 0.15 2.82 15.70
CA CYS A 141 -0.36 1.45 15.73
C CYS A 141 -0.61 1.04 17.18
N ALA A 142 -1.32 -0.06 17.40
CA ALA A 142 -1.71 -0.49 18.73
C ALA A 142 -1.72 -2.00 18.83
N TYR A 143 -1.49 -2.51 20.04
CA TYR A 143 -1.43 -3.94 20.33
C TYR A 143 -1.84 -4.24 21.77
N SER A 144 -2.03 -5.52 22.06
CA SER A 144 -2.16 -6.03 23.42
C SER A 144 -1.25 -7.24 23.59
N ASP A 145 -0.67 -7.38 24.78
CA ASP A 145 0.05 -8.58 25.21
C ASP A 145 -0.88 -9.62 25.87
N GLY A 146 -2.20 -9.37 25.86
CA GLY A 146 -3.23 -10.18 26.49
C GLY A 146 -3.60 -9.76 27.91
N VAL A 147 -2.81 -8.88 28.53
CA VAL A 147 -3.08 -8.29 29.86
C VAL A 147 -3.30 -6.79 29.71
N ASP A 148 -2.35 -6.13 29.06
CA ASP A 148 -2.30 -4.70 28.85
C ASP A 148 -2.53 -4.33 27.39
N THR A 149 -2.96 -3.10 27.15
CA THR A 149 -3.11 -2.53 25.81
C THR A 149 -2.15 -1.37 25.65
N TYR A 150 -1.50 -1.30 24.49
CA TYR A 150 -0.48 -0.30 24.21
C TYR A 150 -0.73 0.38 22.87
N VAL A 151 -0.35 1.65 22.81
CA VAL A 151 -0.26 2.42 21.58
C VAL A 151 1.20 2.72 21.31
N VAL A 152 1.63 2.48 20.08
CA VAL A 152 2.92 2.88 19.57
C VAL A 152 2.71 4.10 18.69
N CYS A 153 3.34 5.22 19.03
CA CYS A 153 3.29 6.44 18.25
C CYS A 153 4.70 6.88 17.84
N GLY A 154 4.88 7.06 16.54
CA GLY A 154 6.05 7.71 15.97
C GLY A 154 5.80 9.20 15.79
N SER A 155 6.67 10.02 16.37
CA SER A 155 6.56 11.48 16.35
C SER A 155 7.89 12.13 15.95
N GLY A 156 7.81 13.30 15.32
CA GLY A 156 9.01 14.04 14.92
C GLY A 156 8.72 15.30 14.11
N GLY A 157 9.63 15.59 13.18
CA GLY A 157 9.60 16.75 12.31
C GLY A 157 8.53 16.68 11.22
N VAL A 158 8.63 17.59 10.24
CA VAL A 158 7.66 17.68 9.14
C VAL A 158 7.81 16.54 8.14
N ASP A 159 8.99 15.93 8.02
CA ASP A 159 9.24 14.90 7.01
C ASP A 159 9.62 13.54 7.60
N ASP A 160 10.00 13.50 8.89
CA ASP A 160 10.61 12.33 9.52
C ASP A 160 10.22 12.16 11.00
N MET A 161 10.19 10.92 11.49
CA MET A 161 10.01 10.63 12.92
C MET A 161 11.38 10.57 13.61
N THR A 162 11.50 11.26 14.75
CA THR A 162 12.74 11.33 15.54
C THR A 162 12.61 10.62 16.88
N GLU A 163 11.39 10.24 17.27
CA GLU A 163 11.11 9.51 18.50
C GLU A 163 9.96 8.52 18.28
N LEU A 164 10.08 7.35 18.88
CA LEU A 164 9.00 6.39 19.06
C LEU A 164 8.64 6.32 20.55
N ARG A 165 7.35 6.32 20.85
CA ARG A 165 6.84 6.03 22.20
C ARG A 165 5.89 4.85 22.18
N ILE A 166 5.98 4.02 23.20
CA ILE A 166 4.99 3.02 23.54
C ILE A 166 4.31 3.50 24.82
N ILE A 167 3.00 3.67 24.75
CA ILE A 167 2.16 4.18 25.83
C ILE A 167 1.22 3.05 26.23
N ASN A 168 1.23 2.66 27.50
CA ASN A 168 0.21 1.78 28.06
C ASN A 168 -1.10 2.56 28.18
N ILE A 169 -2.16 2.02 27.59
CA ILE A 169 -3.52 2.55 27.56
C ILE A 169 -4.54 1.54 28.10
N THR A 170 -4.11 0.59 28.93
CA THR A 170 -5.01 -0.36 29.60
C THR A 170 -6.09 0.38 30.39
N ASP A 171 -5.70 1.47 31.05
CA ASP A 171 -6.62 2.51 31.49
C ASP A 171 -6.50 3.72 30.54
N PRO A 172 -7.41 3.89 29.56
CA PRO A 172 -7.31 4.98 28.59
C PRO A 172 -7.53 6.36 29.21
N GLU A 173 -8.12 6.47 30.42
CA GLU A 173 -8.24 7.73 31.17
C GLU A 173 -6.91 8.11 31.83
N SER A 174 -6.03 7.15 32.07
CA SER A 174 -4.72 7.34 32.71
C SER A 174 -3.58 6.68 31.92
N PRO A 175 -3.31 7.14 30.69
CA PRO A 175 -2.27 6.55 29.85
C PRO A 175 -0.87 6.84 30.38
N GLU A 176 0.00 5.83 30.37
CA GLU A 176 1.36 5.92 30.93
C GLU A 176 2.43 5.59 29.88
N LEU A 177 3.52 6.37 29.84
CA LEU A 177 4.66 6.05 29.00
C LEU A 177 5.31 4.74 29.48
N TYR A 178 5.25 3.71 28.63
CA TYR A 178 5.84 2.41 28.91
C TYR A 178 7.29 2.32 28.42
N TRP A 179 7.54 2.78 27.19
CA TRP A 179 8.87 2.72 26.58
C TRP A 179 9.08 3.83 25.55
N ARG A 180 10.33 4.17 25.29
CA ARG A 180 10.70 5.14 24.25
C ARG A 180 11.95 4.68 23.50
N TYR A 181 12.02 5.07 22.23
CA TYR A 181 13.19 4.91 21.39
C TYR A 181 13.49 6.19 20.64
N VAL A 182 14.77 6.54 20.61
CA VAL A 182 15.32 7.64 19.85
C VAL A 182 16.49 7.05 19.06
N PRO A 183 16.56 7.26 17.73
CA PRO A 183 17.71 6.85 16.95
C PRO A 183 19.02 7.38 17.55
N GLU A 184 20.10 6.62 17.39
CA GLU A 184 21.42 6.98 17.92
C GLU A 184 21.85 8.38 17.45
N GLU A 185 22.35 9.20 18.39
CA GLU A 185 22.89 10.52 18.07
C GLU A 185 24.05 10.40 17.08
N ILE A 186 24.05 11.29 16.11
CA ILE A 186 25.12 11.42 15.13
C ILE A 186 26.36 12.00 15.84
N PRO A 187 27.51 11.30 15.85
CA PRO A 187 28.70 11.80 16.53
C PRO A 187 29.14 13.15 15.95
N THR A 188 29.29 14.16 16.80
CA THR A 188 29.60 15.54 16.36
C THR A 188 31.08 15.81 16.03
N ASP A 189 31.98 14.83 16.21
CA ASP A 189 33.44 15.05 16.11
C ASP A 189 34.25 13.73 16.04
N PRO A 190 35.21 13.59 15.11
CA PRO A 190 34.99 13.09 13.75
C PRO A 190 34.87 11.55 13.70
N PRO A 191 33.78 10.97 13.17
CA PRO A 191 33.76 9.56 12.80
C PRO A 191 34.23 9.37 11.35
N ASP A 192 34.85 8.23 11.02
CA ASP A 192 35.23 7.78 9.65
C ASP A 192 34.02 7.63 8.67
N ILE A 193 32.85 8.19 9.01
CA ILE A 193 31.58 8.08 8.27
C ILE A 193 30.80 9.39 8.43
N ASP A 194 30.60 10.11 7.33
CA ASP A 194 29.85 11.37 7.27
C ASP A 194 28.34 11.13 7.42
N LEU A 195 27.81 10.84 8.61
CA LEU A 195 26.35 10.75 8.84
C LEU A 195 25.77 12.16 9.07
N THR A 196 24.70 12.52 8.35
CA THR A 196 24.04 13.84 8.47
C THR A 196 22.67 13.78 9.12
N GLU A 197 21.91 12.71 8.88
CA GLU A 197 20.58 12.51 9.46
C GLU A 197 20.35 11.03 9.80
N HIS A 198 19.66 10.77 10.91
CA HIS A 198 19.27 9.44 11.35
C HIS A 198 17.85 9.48 11.90
N ASN A 199 16.90 9.07 11.07
CA ASN A 199 15.46 9.21 11.34
C ASN A 199 14.73 7.88 11.18
N ILE A 200 13.58 7.75 11.85
CA ILE A 200 12.66 6.64 11.65
C ILE A 200 11.74 7.02 10.48
N GLY A 201 11.78 6.24 9.41
CA GLY A 201 10.94 6.45 8.23
C GLY A 201 9.56 5.83 8.39
N GLU A 202 9.49 4.60 8.91
CA GLU A 202 8.25 3.84 9.02
C GLU A 202 8.30 2.82 10.16
N ILE A 203 7.12 2.49 10.70
CA ILE A 203 6.92 1.55 11.79
C ILE A 203 5.97 0.46 11.35
N GLU A 204 6.29 -0.80 11.64
CA GLU A 204 5.39 -1.92 11.40
C GLU A 204 5.25 -2.77 12.64
N LEU A 205 4.02 -3.15 12.97
CA LEU A 205 3.73 -3.87 14.20
C LEU A 205 2.95 -5.15 13.92
N LYS A 206 3.53 -6.27 14.35
CA LYS A 206 2.85 -7.55 14.48
C LYS A 206 3.32 -8.20 15.77
N TYR A 207 2.57 -8.01 16.84
CA TYR A 207 2.92 -8.50 18.17
C TYR A 207 3.33 -10.00 18.11
N PRO A 208 4.48 -10.37 18.72
CA PRO A 208 5.31 -9.57 19.62
C PRO A 208 6.37 -8.69 18.94
N TYR A 209 6.39 -8.59 17.62
CA TYR A 209 7.45 -7.88 16.89
C TYR A 209 7.05 -6.47 16.49
N LEU A 210 7.97 -5.54 16.72
CA LEU A 210 7.95 -4.17 16.24
C LEU A 210 9.14 -3.96 15.31
N PHE A 211 8.88 -3.50 14.09
CA PHE A 211 9.91 -3.19 13.10
C PHE A 211 10.00 -1.68 12.96
N LEU A 212 11.21 -1.16 13.08
CA LEU A 212 11.54 0.21 12.72
C LEU A 212 12.35 0.17 11.44
N ILE A 213 11.91 0.95 10.45
CA ILE A 213 12.63 1.13 9.19
C ILE A 213 13.22 2.53 9.24
N GLU A 214 14.52 2.57 9.47
CA GLU A 214 15.32 3.76 9.73
C GLU A 214 16.08 4.16 8.47
N ARG A 215 16.23 5.47 8.32
CA ARG A 215 17.00 6.11 7.27
C ARG A 215 18.23 6.75 7.87
N LYS A 216 19.40 6.38 7.35
CA LYS A 216 20.69 6.96 7.71
C LYS A 216 21.25 7.70 6.51
N ASN A 217 21.08 9.01 6.48
CA ASN A 217 21.64 9.86 5.43
C ASN A 217 23.09 10.21 5.74
N LEU A 218 23.90 10.29 4.69
CA LEU A 218 25.31 10.64 4.70
C LEU A 218 25.52 12.03 4.08
N GLU A 219 26.56 12.73 4.52
CA GLU A 219 27.07 13.93 3.86
C GLU A 219 27.73 13.52 2.54
N ASP A 220 27.47 14.30 1.50
CA ASP A 220 28.03 14.06 0.19
C ASP A 220 29.43 14.71 0.14
N ASP A 221 30.49 13.92 0.23
CA ASP A 221 31.88 14.40 0.10
C ASP A 221 32.24 14.70 -1.39
N TYR A 222 31.30 14.53 -2.32
CA TYR A 222 31.52 14.75 -3.76
C TYR A 222 31.37 16.23 -4.16
N GLU A 223 32.51 16.93 -4.29
CA GLU A 223 32.64 18.21 -5.02
C GLU A 223 32.22 18.11 -6.52
N GLU A 224 31.84 16.93 -7.03
CA GLU A 224 31.68 16.66 -8.46
C GLU A 224 30.32 17.09 -9.05
N TYR A 225 29.29 17.34 -8.23
CA TYR A 225 27.96 17.79 -8.68
C TYR A 225 27.43 19.06 -7.96
N PRO A 226 28.06 20.23 -8.16
CA PRO A 226 27.69 21.49 -7.50
C PRO A 226 26.28 22.04 -7.87
N TRP A 227 25.52 21.33 -8.70
CA TRP A 227 24.19 21.75 -9.18
C TRP A 227 23.03 21.05 -8.45
N ASP A 228 23.30 19.99 -7.67
CA ASP A 228 22.28 19.26 -6.92
C ASP A 228 22.62 19.24 -5.41
N PRO A 229 22.31 20.32 -4.67
CA PRO A 229 22.59 20.41 -3.23
C PRO A 229 21.69 19.52 -2.36
N TYR A 230 20.95 18.56 -2.95
CA TYR A 230 19.96 17.74 -2.25
C TYR A 230 20.19 16.21 -2.40
N THR A 231 21.33 15.77 -2.94
CA THR A 231 21.71 14.34 -2.98
C THR A 231 22.24 13.86 -1.63
N GLN A 232 21.32 13.55 -0.71
CA GLN A 232 21.66 12.79 0.49
C GLN A 232 21.70 11.30 0.14
N TRP A 233 22.89 10.69 0.18
CA TRP A 233 23.07 9.24 0.03
C TRP A 233 22.84 8.57 1.37
N GLY A 234 22.32 7.36 1.43
CA GLY A 234 22.09 6.74 2.74
C GLY A 234 21.93 5.23 2.74
N TYR A 235 21.70 4.71 3.94
CA TYR A 235 21.34 3.32 4.16
C TYR A 235 19.94 3.22 4.73
N ILE A 236 19.31 2.09 4.46
CA ILE A 236 18.17 1.61 5.21
C ILE A 236 18.68 0.72 6.33
N GLN A 237 18.31 1.03 7.55
CA GLN A 237 18.47 0.14 8.69
C GLN A 237 17.11 -0.38 9.11
N ILE A 238 17.00 -1.68 9.39
CA ILE A 238 15.80 -2.27 9.93
C ILE A 238 16.13 -2.81 11.31
N ARG A 239 15.36 -2.40 12.32
CA ARG A 239 15.44 -2.91 13.69
C ARG A 239 14.17 -3.68 14.03
N LYS A 240 14.32 -4.95 14.39
CA LYS A 240 13.24 -5.80 14.91
C LYS A 240 13.36 -5.89 16.43
N PHE A 241 12.44 -5.25 17.14
CA PHE A 241 12.29 -5.33 18.59
C PHE A 241 11.33 -6.46 18.97
N ASP A 242 11.63 -7.13 20.08
CA ASP A 242 10.70 -8.03 20.75
C ASP A 242 9.98 -7.26 21.87
N LEU A 243 8.68 -7.01 21.69
CA LEU A 243 7.85 -6.28 22.64
C LEU A 243 7.64 -7.03 23.96
N THR A 244 7.93 -8.34 24.01
CA THR A 244 7.90 -9.11 25.27
C THR A 244 9.14 -8.87 26.14
N ASP A 245 10.24 -8.41 25.54
CA ASP A 245 11.48 -8.08 26.22
C ASP A 245 12.20 -6.91 25.53
N LEU A 246 11.73 -5.70 25.79
CA LEU A 246 12.34 -4.47 25.31
C LEU A 246 13.72 -4.15 25.94
N SER A 247 14.20 -5.00 26.87
CA SER A 247 15.57 -4.89 27.41
C SER A 247 16.61 -5.58 26.54
N SER A 248 16.17 -6.54 25.71
CA SER A 248 17.02 -7.19 24.71
C SER A 248 17.32 -6.25 23.54
N PRO A 249 18.56 -6.26 23.00
CA PRO A 249 18.87 -5.46 21.82
C PRO A 249 18.04 -5.94 20.61
N PRO A 250 17.64 -5.03 19.71
CA PRO A 250 16.91 -5.43 18.51
C PRO A 250 17.80 -6.28 17.61
N ILE A 251 17.17 -7.12 16.79
CA ILE A 251 17.86 -7.70 15.63
C ILE A 251 17.98 -6.61 14.59
N GLU A 252 19.21 -6.35 14.15
CA GLU A 252 19.52 -5.29 13.20
C GLU A 252 19.85 -5.87 11.83
N TRP A 253 19.36 -5.19 10.81
CA TRP A 253 19.76 -5.38 9.42
C TRP A 253 20.13 -4.02 8.83
N LEU A 254 21.17 -4.00 8.00
CA LEU A 254 21.63 -2.80 7.30
C LEU A 254 21.77 -3.14 5.81
N SER A 255 21.29 -2.25 4.94
CA SER A 255 21.47 -2.40 3.49
C SER A 255 22.96 -2.41 3.12
N SER A 256 23.35 -3.28 2.18
CA SER A 256 24.76 -3.47 1.80
C SER A 256 25.32 -2.32 0.95
N ASP A 257 24.47 -1.59 0.24
CA ASP A 257 24.90 -0.59 -0.74
C ASP A 257 24.89 0.83 -0.14
N ARG A 258 26.09 1.41 -0.06
CA ARG A 258 26.32 2.86 0.03
C ARG A 258 26.01 3.43 -1.34
N GLY A 259 24.76 3.81 -1.63
CA GLY A 259 24.45 3.96 -3.05
C GLY A 259 23.22 4.71 -3.49
N ALA A 260 22.40 5.26 -2.60
CA ALA A 260 21.28 6.00 -3.13
C ALA A 260 20.65 7.02 -2.21
N ARG A 261 20.09 8.03 -2.87
CA ARG A 261 19.06 8.87 -2.29
C ARG A 261 17.79 8.05 -2.10
N ILE A 262 17.46 7.80 -0.85
CA ILE A 262 16.19 7.23 -0.44
C ILE A 262 15.15 8.36 -0.61
N GLU A 263 14.09 8.17 -1.39
CA GLU A 263 13.04 9.20 -1.57
C GLU A 263 11.73 8.86 -0.84
N GLY A 264 11.54 7.60 -0.47
CA GLY A 264 10.39 7.16 0.29
C GLY A 264 10.53 5.71 0.70
N ILE A 265 10.00 5.38 1.87
CA ILE A 265 9.98 4.04 2.46
C ILE A 265 8.52 3.70 2.67
N ALA A 266 8.02 2.62 2.09
CA ALA A 266 6.66 2.14 2.33
C ALA A 266 6.70 0.66 2.70
N SER A 267 5.93 0.26 3.68
CA SER A 267 5.85 -1.13 4.10
C SER A 267 4.43 -1.57 4.38
N ALA A 268 4.28 -2.87 4.50
CA ALA A 268 3.09 -3.46 5.10
C ALA A 268 3.49 -4.77 5.74
N ILE A 269 2.94 -5.03 6.93
CA ILE A 269 3.19 -6.29 7.62
C ILE A 269 2.08 -7.31 7.36
N SER A 270 2.46 -8.48 6.87
CA SER A 270 1.55 -9.63 6.66
C SER A 270 1.80 -10.73 7.68
N ASP A 271 1.20 -11.90 7.46
CA ASP A 271 1.42 -13.00 8.37
C ASP A 271 2.84 -13.55 8.38
N ASN A 272 3.48 -13.61 7.23
CA ASN A 272 4.78 -14.26 7.07
C ASN A 272 5.87 -13.30 6.59
N TYR A 273 5.47 -12.16 6.04
CA TYR A 273 6.34 -11.29 5.28
C TYR A 273 6.14 -9.82 5.65
N LEU A 274 7.25 -9.07 5.64
CA LEU A 274 7.28 -7.61 5.70
C LEU A 274 8.00 -7.10 4.44
N PRO A 275 7.27 -6.85 3.33
CA PRO A 275 7.76 -6.09 2.19
C PRO A 275 8.06 -4.65 2.60
N ILE A 276 9.25 -4.20 2.26
CA ILE A 276 9.70 -2.82 2.43
C ILE A 276 10.11 -2.34 1.06
N ARG A 277 9.34 -1.39 0.55
CA ARG A 277 9.69 -0.63 -0.65
C ARG A 277 10.56 0.54 -0.26
N PHE A 278 11.68 0.72 -0.92
CA PHE A 278 12.34 2.02 -0.96
C PHE A 278 12.76 2.37 -2.38
N GLN A 279 12.82 3.67 -2.64
CA GLN A 279 13.17 4.22 -3.95
C GLN A 279 14.54 4.86 -3.88
N GLU A 280 15.44 4.35 -4.72
CA GLU A 280 16.78 4.86 -4.94
C GLU A 280 16.81 5.71 -6.19
N HIS A 281 17.23 6.97 -6.07
CA HIS A 281 17.49 7.82 -7.21
C HIS A 281 18.97 7.72 -7.63
N HIS A 282 19.20 7.23 -8.85
CA HIS A 282 20.53 7.14 -9.45
C HIS A 282 20.67 8.20 -10.55
N THR A 283 21.67 9.05 -10.41
CA THR A 283 22.11 10.02 -11.42
C THR A 283 23.41 9.50 -12.03
N THR A 284 23.36 8.98 -13.27
CA THR A 284 24.59 8.59 -13.97
C THR A 284 24.61 9.23 -15.36
N PHE A 285 25.60 10.09 -15.63
CA PHE A 285 25.83 10.71 -16.95
C PHE A 285 24.62 11.45 -17.58
N GLY A 286 23.74 12.03 -16.75
CA GLY A 286 22.59 12.82 -17.21
C GLY A 286 21.30 12.02 -17.40
N ASP A 287 21.32 10.71 -17.15
CA ASP A 287 20.12 9.89 -17.04
C ASP A 287 19.73 9.76 -15.56
N ASN A 288 18.50 10.16 -15.24
CA ASN A 288 17.89 9.93 -13.94
C ASN A 288 17.05 8.67 -14.04
N TYR A 289 17.38 7.65 -13.24
CA TYR A 289 16.53 6.48 -13.11
C TYR A 289 16.31 6.13 -11.64
N TYR A 290 15.14 5.56 -11.38
CA TYR A 290 14.75 5.12 -10.05
C TYR A 290 14.83 3.60 -9.97
N ARG A 291 15.56 3.09 -8.98
CA ARG A 291 15.47 1.68 -8.60
C ARG A 291 14.52 1.57 -7.42
N CYS A 292 13.52 0.70 -7.54
CA CYS A 292 12.69 0.33 -6.40
C CYS A 292 13.24 -0.97 -5.85
N TYR A 293 13.43 -1.04 -4.55
CA TYR A 293 13.82 -2.27 -3.86
C TYR A 293 12.63 -2.78 -3.08
N LEU A 294 12.52 -4.10 -2.92
CA LEU A 294 11.44 -4.74 -2.18
C LEU A 294 12.03 -5.79 -1.23
N ILE A 295 12.37 -5.38 -0.01
CA ILE A 295 12.92 -6.32 0.97
C ILE A 295 11.76 -7.10 1.57
N VAL A 296 11.80 -8.43 1.55
CA VAL A 296 10.74 -9.28 2.09
C VAL A 296 11.25 -10.03 3.32
N LEU A 297 11.08 -9.44 4.51
CA LEU A 297 11.55 -10.10 5.74
C LEU A 297 10.60 -11.22 6.14
N SER A 298 11.12 -12.44 6.30
CA SER A 298 10.39 -13.54 6.95
C SER A 298 10.48 -13.40 8.47
N PHE A 299 9.41 -13.75 9.18
CA PHE A 299 9.42 -13.76 10.66
C PHE A 299 10.24 -14.90 11.27
N SER A 300 10.63 -15.90 10.47
CA SER A 300 11.68 -16.85 10.87
C SER A 300 13.00 -16.09 11.11
N ASP A 301 13.92 -16.63 11.93
CA ASP A 301 15.24 -16.01 12.20
C ASP A 301 16.14 -15.82 10.96
N SER A 302 15.61 -16.08 9.76
CA SER A 302 16.24 -15.92 8.46
C SER A 302 15.60 -14.75 7.72
N VAL A 303 16.37 -13.68 7.52
CA VAL A 303 16.03 -12.59 6.61
C VAL A 303 16.30 -13.05 5.19
N PHE A 304 15.26 -13.10 4.36
CA PHE A 304 15.41 -13.27 2.91
C PHE A 304 15.32 -11.89 2.28
N ILE A 305 16.23 -11.58 1.36
CA ILE A 305 16.22 -10.30 0.64
C ILE A 305 16.00 -10.65 -0.82
N CYS A 306 14.91 -10.15 -1.37
CA CYS A 306 14.53 -10.37 -2.75
C CYS A 306 14.64 -9.04 -3.48
N GLU A 307 15.78 -8.77 -4.10
CA GLU A 307 15.99 -7.51 -4.81
C GLU A 307 15.36 -7.58 -6.20
N TRP A 308 14.42 -6.66 -6.43
CA TRP A 308 13.63 -6.60 -7.66
C TRP A 308 13.85 -5.26 -8.33
N GLU A 309 14.80 -5.20 -9.26
CA GLU A 309 14.97 -4.04 -10.12
C GLU A 309 13.92 -4.05 -11.23
N ASP A 310 12.72 -3.53 -10.95
CA ASP A 310 11.70 -3.42 -11.99
C ASP A 310 10.97 -2.06 -11.95
N TYR A 311 10.73 -1.50 -13.14
CA TYR A 311 10.23 -0.13 -13.37
C TYR A 311 8.75 0.07 -13.01
N PHE A 312 8.19 -0.85 -12.22
CA PHE A 312 6.81 -0.70 -11.80
C PHE A 312 6.74 0.50 -10.85
N LEU A 313 6.12 1.56 -11.37
CA LEU A 313 5.67 2.76 -10.65
C LEU A 313 4.59 2.35 -9.63
N PHE A 314 4.96 1.55 -8.64
CA PHE A 314 4.13 1.26 -7.49
C PHE A 314 4.10 2.51 -6.64
N TYR A 315 2.92 3.11 -6.54
CA TYR A 315 2.66 4.25 -5.70
C TYR A 315 2.04 3.77 -4.39
N TRP A 316 2.37 4.47 -3.32
CA TRP A 316 1.70 4.40 -2.02
C TRP A 316 0.16 4.35 -2.13
N PRO A 317 -0.55 3.65 -1.22
CA PRO A 317 -0.05 2.85 -0.08
C PRO A 317 0.17 1.36 -0.40
N ILE A 318 0.95 0.68 0.45
CA ILE A 318 1.00 -0.79 0.56
C ILE A 318 0.18 -1.15 1.80
N GLN A 319 -0.74 -2.11 1.70
CA GLN A 319 -1.38 -2.70 2.88
C GLN A 319 -1.45 -4.21 2.72
N ALA A 320 -1.58 -4.94 3.82
CA ALA A 320 -1.66 -6.40 3.80
C ALA A 320 -2.92 -6.90 4.51
N SER A 321 -3.43 -8.04 4.05
CA SER A 321 -4.45 -8.83 4.73
C SER A 321 -4.08 -10.31 4.60
N GLY A 322 -3.81 -10.97 5.72
CA GLY A 322 -3.34 -12.36 5.73
C GLY A 322 -2.00 -12.51 5.01
N ASP A 323 -1.99 -13.27 3.91
CA ASP A 323 -0.85 -13.50 3.03
C ASP A 323 -0.85 -12.64 1.75
N THR A 324 -1.86 -11.77 1.61
CA THR A 324 -2.09 -10.96 0.41
C THR A 324 -1.71 -9.51 0.67
N PHE A 325 -0.93 -8.96 -0.25
CA PHE A 325 -0.51 -7.57 -0.27
C PHE A 325 -1.27 -6.81 -1.33
N PHE A 326 -1.66 -5.59 -1.01
CA PHE A 326 -2.35 -4.69 -1.91
C PHE A 326 -1.42 -3.53 -2.18
N LEU A 327 -1.00 -3.41 -3.43
CA LEU A 327 -0.23 -2.29 -3.94
C LEU A 327 -1.11 -1.40 -4.76
N ARG A 328 -0.84 -0.11 -4.75
CA ARG A 328 -1.47 0.84 -5.67
C ARG A 328 -0.50 1.20 -6.80
N SER A 329 -1.04 1.33 -8.01
CA SER A 329 -0.43 2.03 -9.12
C SER A 329 -1.27 3.27 -9.42
N GLU A 330 -0.86 4.12 -10.35
CA GLU A 330 -1.60 5.37 -10.66
C GLU A 330 -3.11 5.15 -10.86
N THR A 331 -3.48 4.02 -11.46
CA THR A 331 -4.84 3.72 -11.91
C THR A 331 -5.40 2.42 -11.37
N ARG A 332 -4.67 1.68 -10.53
CA ARG A 332 -5.10 0.34 -10.09
C ARG A 332 -4.70 0.05 -8.65
N ILE A 333 -5.51 -0.76 -7.97
CA ILE A 333 -5.08 -1.53 -6.80
C ILE A 333 -4.81 -2.95 -7.29
N ILE A 334 -3.69 -3.52 -6.89
CA ILE A 334 -3.17 -4.81 -7.33
C ILE A 334 -2.99 -5.69 -6.09
N GLY A 335 -3.66 -6.83 -6.06
CA GLY A 335 -3.45 -7.86 -5.05
C GLY A 335 -2.30 -8.79 -5.46
N LEU A 336 -1.34 -8.99 -4.57
CA LEU A 336 -0.14 -9.78 -4.75
C LEU A 336 0.03 -10.79 -3.61
N ARG A 337 0.70 -11.90 -3.90
CA ARG A 337 1.19 -12.85 -2.89
C ARG A 337 2.67 -13.10 -3.12
N PHE A 338 3.43 -13.13 -2.04
CA PHE A 338 4.84 -13.49 -2.06
C PHE A 338 4.99 -14.97 -1.72
N ASN A 339 5.79 -15.68 -2.52
CA ASN A 339 6.30 -17.01 -2.22
C ASN A 339 7.82 -16.91 -2.31
N ASP A 340 8.47 -16.67 -1.17
CA ASP A 340 9.88 -16.30 -1.13
C ASP A 340 10.18 -15.09 -2.04
N CYS A 341 11.03 -15.25 -3.05
CA CYS A 341 11.35 -14.20 -4.02
C CYS A 341 10.50 -14.22 -5.29
N ASP A 342 9.44 -15.03 -5.34
CA ASP A 342 8.47 -15.02 -6.45
C ASP A 342 7.22 -14.21 -6.04
N ILE A 343 6.81 -13.26 -6.88
CA ILE A 343 5.55 -12.54 -6.72
C ILE A 343 4.49 -13.11 -7.66
N GLU A 344 3.36 -13.49 -7.08
CA GLU A 344 2.15 -13.87 -7.79
C GLU A 344 1.17 -12.69 -7.81
N THR A 345 0.73 -12.24 -8.99
CA THR A 345 -0.40 -11.31 -9.10
C THR A 345 -1.71 -12.05 -8.99
N LEU A 346 -2.48 -11.78 -7.92
CA LEU A 346 -3.76 -12.41 -7.64
C LEU A 346 -4.92 -11.74 -8.39
N GLY A 347 -4.85 -10.42 -8.57
CA GLY A 347 -5.88 -9.64 -9.25
C GLY A 347 -5.62 -8.15 -9.19
N TYR A 348 -6.48 -7.38 -9.85
CA TYR A 348 -6.44 -5.93 -9.78
C TYR A 348 -7.81 -5.31 -10.00
N TYR A 349 -7.98 -4.09 -9.51
CA TYR A 349 -9.15 -3.26 -9.71
C TYR A 349 -8.71 -1.87 -10.17
N ALA A 350 -9.37 -1.31 -11.19
CA ALA A 350 -9.09 0.04 -11.65
C ALA A 350 -9.69 1.06 -10.67
N VAL A 351 -8.86 1.94 -10.13
CA VAL A 351 -9.26 2.94 -9.13
C VAL A 351 -9.05 4.36 -9.65
N GLU A 352 -9.79 5.28 -9.05
CA GLU A 352 -9.73 6.71 -9.35
C GLU A 352 -9.02 7.50 -8.25
N SER A 353 -8.67 6.84 -7.14
CA SER A 353 -8.11 7.50 -5.96
C SER A 353 -6.65 7.13 -5.68
N PRO A 354 -5.87 8.04 -5.07
CA PRO A 354 -4.57 7.70 -4.50
C PRO A 354 -4.64 6.94 -3.16
N LYS A 355 -5.79 6.84 -2.50
CA LYS A 355 -5.89 6.33 -1.12
C LYS A 355 -6.85 5.15 -1.01
N PHE A 356 -6.44 4.14 -0.25
CA PHE A 356 -7.32 3.05 0.15
C PHE A 356 -7.02 2.59 1.58
N THR A 357 -7.97 1.88 2.17
CA THR A 357 -7.79 1.12 3.41
C THR A 357 -8.38 -0.27 3.25
N LEU A 358 -7.96 -1.22 4.07
CA LEU A 358 -8.40 -2.61 4.01
C LEU A 358 -9.18 -3.00 5.26
N SER A 359 -10.14 -3.90 5.08
CA SER A 359 -10.67 -4.73 6.16
C SER A 359 -10.86 -6.15 5.64
N ARG A 360 -10.01 -7.06 6.12
CA ARG A 360 -9.89 -8.41 5.57
C ARG A 360 -9.70 -8.32 4.05
N ASP A 361 -10.53 -9.02 3.29
CA ASP A 361 -10.46 -9.11 1.83
C ASP A 361 -11.26 -8.02 1.11
N THR A 362 -11.68 -6.98 1.83
CA THR A 362 -12.42 -5.83 1.29
C THR A 362 -11.54 -4.60 1.27
N ILE A 363 -11.47 -3.97 0.09
CA ILE A 363 -10.74 -2.75 -0.18
C ILE A 363 -11.73 -1.59 -0.16
N TYR A 364 -11.38 -0.54 0.57
CA TYR A 364 -12.12 0.72 0.62
C TYR A 364 -11.26 1.78 -0.06
N ASP A 365 -11.43 1.92 -1.38
CA ASP A 365 -10.77 2.93 -2.20
C ASP A 365 -11.51 4.25 -2.05
N TRP A 366 -10.85 5.32 -1.63
CA TRP A 366 -11.56 6.57 -1.32
C TRP A 366 -10.83 7.79 -1.81
N ASN A 367 -11.54 8.68 -2.50
CA ASN A 367 -11.05 10.01 -2.89
C ASN A 367 -11.71 11.07 -2.02
N ASN A 368 -11.55 12.35 -2.38
CA ASN A 368 -12.08 13.46 -1.62
C ASN A 368 -13.59 13.38 -1.32
N HIS A 369 -14.41 12.71 -2.15
CA HIS A 369 -15.88 12.76 -1.98
C HIS A 369 -16.56 11.39 -1.96
N LYS A 370 -15.82 10.31 -2.22
CA LYS A 370 -16.40 8.99 -2.50
C LYS A 370 -15.52 7.91 -1.89
N ILE A 371 -16.17 6.90 -1.30
CA ILE A 371 -15.59 5.63 -0.87
C ILE A 371 -16.20 4.53 -1.74
N SER A 372 -15.39 3.86 -2.54
CA SER A 372 -15.74 2.65 -3.29
C SER A 372 -15.39 1.41 -2.46
N ILE A 373 -16.37 0.53 -2.25
CA ILE A 373 -16.18 -0.74 -1.56
C ILE A 373 -15.96 -1.82 -2.61
N ILE A 374 -14.76 -2.38 -2.63
CA ILE A 374 -14.27 -3.34 -3.61
C ILE A 374 -13.95 -4.65 -2.88
N THR A 375 -14.32 -5.77 -3.48
CA THR A 375 -14.02 -7.11 -2.94
C THR A 375 -13.62 -8.05 -4.07
N TRP A 376 -13.09 -9.21 -3.71
CA TRP A 376 -12.82 -10.29 -4.66
C TRP A 376 -14.12 -10.87 -5.23
N ILE A 377 -14.03 -11.41 -6.44
CA ILE A 377 -15.17 -12.07 -7.08
C ILE A 377 -15.48 -13.35 -6.28
N PRO A 378 -16.75 -13.59 -5.88
CA PRO A 378 -17.14 -14.72 -5.05
C PRO A 378 -16.65 -16.08 -5.57
N GLY A 379 -16.18 -16.92 -4.64
CA GLY A 379 -15.62 -18.24 -4.93
C GLY A 379 -14.17 -18.22 -5.41
N GLN A 380 -13.46 -17.11 -5.23
CA GLN A 380 -11.99 -17.05 -5.30
C GLN A 380 -11.35 -16.92 -3.92
N ILE A 381 -12.13 -16.80 -2.85
CA ILE A 381 -11.67 -16.81 -1.46
C ILE A 381 -11.97 -18.20 -0.90
N GLY A 382 -10.96 -18.87 -0.36
CA GLY A 382 -11.08 -20.18 0.26
C GLY A 382 -11.54 -20.13 1.70
N ASP A 383 -11.71 -21.31 2.29
CA ASP A 383 -12.25 -21.48 3.65
C ASP A 383 -11.41 -20.79 4.75
N GLN A 384 -10.16 -20.41 4.45
CA GLN A 384 -9.26 -19.70 5.37
C GLN A 384 -9.13 -18.19 5.08
N GLY A 385 -9.96 -17.63 4.18
CA GLY A 385 -9.83 -16.23 3.76
C GLY A 385 -8.70 -15.98 2.75
N SER A 386 -7.85 -16.97 2.50
CA SER A 386 -6.84 -16.90 1.44
C SER A 386 -7.47 -17.05 0.07
N LEU A 387 -6.97 -16.34 -0.94
CA LEU A 387 -7.44 -16.54 -2.30
C LEU A 387 -7.19 -17.97 -2.75
N GLU A 388 -8.28 -18.72 -2.93
CA GLU A 388 -8.29 -20.08 -3.42
C GLU A 388 -7.96 -20.09 -4.90
N ARG A 389 -6.96 -20.90 -5.24
CA ARG A 389 -6.43 -21.10 -6.58
C ARG A 389 -7.51 -21.70 -7.50
N LYS A 390 -8.38 -20.87 -8.08
CA LYS A 390 -9.12 -21.25 -9.28
C LYS A 390 -8.14 -21.25 -10.44
N THR A 391 -7.73 -22.43 -10.87
CA THR A 391 -6.84 -22.73 -12.01
C THR A 391 -7.26 -22.12 -13.36
N ASP A 392 -8.29 -21.28 -13.40
CA ASP A 392 -9.07 -20.98 -14.59
C ASP A 392 -8.81 -19.58 -15.17
N TYR A 393 -8.01 -18.74 -14.50
CA TYR A 393 -7.63 -17.42 -15.02
C TYR A 393 -6.19 -17.05 -14.63
N ARG A 394 -5.21 -17.85 -15.07
CA ARG A 394 -3.82 -17.39 -14.99
C ARG A 394 -3.56 -16.38 -16.10
N VAL A 395 -3.34 -15.13 -15.71
CA VAL A 395 -2.32 -14.28 -16.37
C VAL A 395 -1.01 -14.76 -15.75
N TYR A 396 -0.38 -15.76 -16.37
CA TYR A 396 0.98 -16.15 -15.99
C TYR A 396 1.88 -14.90 -16.12
N PRO A 397 2.93 -14.77 -15.29
CA PRO A 397 3.80 -13.58 -15.30
C PRO A 397 4.30 -13.28 -16.69
N SER A 398 4.52 -11.98 -16.93
CA SER A 398 5.01 -11.40 -18.18
C SER A 398 6.04 -12.32 -18.83
N PRO A 399 5.84 -12.74 -20.08
CA PRO A 399 6.80 -13.60 -20.73
C PRO A 399 8.16 -12.90 -20.82
N ILE A 400 9.24 -13.65 -20.60
CA ILE A 400 10.59 -13.12 -20.74
C ILE A 400 10.89 -13.07 -22.24
N PHE A 401 11.17 -11.88 -22.75
CA PHE A 401 11.64 -11.72 -24.12
C PHE A 401 13.15 -11.89 -24.16
N SER A 402 13.61 -12.90 -24.91
CA SER A 402 15.03 -13.14 -25.21
C SER A 402 15.27 -12.88 -26.69
N GLY A 403 15.52 -11.61 -27.03
CA GLY A 403 15.51 -11.15 -28.42
C GLY A 403 14.12 -11.34 -29.03
N ASN A 404 14.04 -12.04 -30.16
CA ASN A 404 12.80 -12.23 -30.92
C ASN A 404 11.99 -13.44 -30.45
N LYS A 405 12.29 -13.95 -29.25
CA LYS A 405 11.60 -15.10 -28.66
C LYS A 405 10.94 -14.72 -27.35
N MET A 406 9.67 -15.05 -27.26
CA MET A 406 8.91 -15.07 -26.03
C MET A 406 9.13 -16.43 -25.35
N VAL A 407 9.83 -16.42 -24.20
CA VAL A 407 10.13 -17.63 -23.43
C VAL A 407 9.13 -17.76 -22.28
N LEU A 408 8.45 -18.90 -22.22
CA LEU A 408 7.50 -19.24 -21.17
C LEU A 408 8.22 -19.90 -19.98
N ASN A 409 7.78 -19.55 -18.77
CA ASN A 409 8.34 -20.13 -17.54
C ASN A 409 8.12 -21.65 -17.48
N GLU A 410 7.00 -22.14 -18.02
CA GLU A 410 6.67 -23.55 -18.14
C GLU A 410 6.34 -23.92 -19.60
N THR A 411 6.52 -25.19 -19.97
CA THR A 411 5.99 -25.70 -21.25
C THR A 411 4.48 -25.69 -21.22
N ILE A 412 3.85 -25.29 -22.33
CA ILE A 412 2.40 -25.34 -22.44
C ILE A 412 1.95 -26.81 -22.37
N ASP A 413 0.99 -27.12 -21.49
CA ASP A 413 0.48 -28.47 -21.25
C ASP A 413 -0.63 -28.87 -22.24
N LYS A 414 -1.21 -27.89 -22.94
CA LYS A 414 -2.37 -28.03 -23.82
C LYS A 414 -2.20 -27.25 -25.12
N THR A 415 -3.15 -27.42 -26.03
CA THR A 415 -3.17 -26.62 -27.26
C THR A 415 -3.69 -25.21 -26.99
N CYS A 416 -2.94 -24.20 -27.43
CA CYS A 416 -3.29 -22.79 -27.34
C CYS A 416 -3.41 -22.15 -28.74
N ASN A 417 -4.05 -20.99 -28.79
CA ASN A 417 -4.16 -20.15 -29.97
C ASN A 417 -3.54 -18.80 -29.66
N ILE A 418 -2.75 -18.25 -30.58
CA ILE A 418 -2.38 -16.84 -30.52
C ILE A 418 -3.48 -16.05 -31.22
N ILE A 419 -4.03 -15.06 -30.54
CA ILE A 419 -5.15 -14.25 -30.99
C ILE A 419 -4.73 -12.78 -30.87
N ASP A 420 -4.95 -11.97 -31.90
CA ASP A 420 -4.73 -10.53 -31.82
C ASP A 420 -5.85 -9.82 -31.03
N ILE A 421 -5.70 -8.52 -30.79
CA ILE A 421 -6.74 -7.70 -30.11
C ILE A 421 -8.09 -7.64 -30.84
N SER A 422 -8.14 -7.95 -32.14
CA SER A 422 -9.39 -8.00 -32.89
C SER A 422 -10.15 -9.32 -32.69
N GLY A 423 -9.57 -10.27 -31.93
CA GLY A 423 -10.10 -11.61 -31.77
C GLY A 423 -9.77 -12.54 -32.93
N ARG A 424 -8.91 -12.10 -33.87
CA ARG A 424 -8.48 -12.92 -35.00
C ARG A 424 -7.40 -13.89 -34.52
N ARG A 425 -7.61 -15.16 -34.80
CA ARG A 425 -6.60 -16.20 -34.59
C ARG A 425 -5.45 -16.02 -35.57
N MET A 426 -4.25 -15.90 -35.02
CA MET A 426 -2.99 -15.73 -35.75
C MET A 426 -2.26 -17.06 -35.90
N ASP A 427 -2.14 -17.81 -34.81
CA ASP A 427 -1.42 -19.10 -34.83
C ASP A 427 -1.99 -20.12 -33.82
N LYS A 428 -1.46 -21.34 -33.87
CA LYS A 428 -1.76 -22.47 -32.99
C LYS A 428 -0.48 -22.95 -32.33
N ILE A 429 -0.45 -22.92 -31.01
CA ILE A 429 0.66 -23.44 -30.21
C ILE A 429 0.28 -24.81 -29.64
N PHE A 430 1.21 -25.76 -29.71
CA PHE A 430 0.98 -27.15 -29.30
C PHE A 430 1.54 -27.43 -27.90
N PRO A 431 1.04 -28.49 -27.23
CA PRO A 431 1.63 -28.95 -25.97
C PRO A 431 3.13 -29.21 -26.12
N GLY A 432 3.91 -28.88 -25.10
CA GLY A 432 5.37 -28.99 -25.08
C GLY A 432 6.11 -27.76 -25.62
N THR A 433 5.41 -26.77 -26.19
CA THR A 433 6.04 -25.51 -26.61
C THR A 433 6.43 -24.67 -25.38
N ARG A 434 7.69 -24.26 -25.33
CA ARG A 434 8.24 -23.34 -24.30
C ARG A 434 8.65 -21.98 -24.86
N GLU A 435 9.00 -21.94 -26.15
CA GLU A 435 9.45 -20.72 -26.83
C GLU A 435 8.50 -20.43 -27.98
N ILE A 436 8.10 -19.16 -28.10
CA ILE A 436 7.28 -18.66 -29.19
C ILE A 436 8.08 -17.57 -29.90
N ASP A 437 8.31 -17.76 -31.20
CA ASP A 437 9.01 -16.80 -32.04
C ASP A 437 8.06 -15.67 -32.44
N VAL A 438 8.34 -14.46 -31.95
CA VAL A 438 7.44 -13.31 -32.08
C VAL A 438 7.59 -12.55 -33.38
N ASP A 439 8.67 -12.76 -34.15
CA ASP A 439 8.86 -12.14 -35.47
C ASP A 439 7.80 -12.59 -36.50
N ASN A 440 7.13 -13.71 -36.22
CA ASN A 440 6.05 -14.22 -37.06
C ASN A 440 4.77 -13.41 -36.95
N TYR A 441 4.71 -12.44 -36.03
CA TYR A 441 3.54 -11.61 -35.80
C TYR A 441 3.88 -10.14 -36.12
N PRO A 442 2.94 -9.40 -36.75
CA PRO A 442 3.06 -7.94 -36.85
C PRO A 442 3.22 -7.28 -35.48
N ALA A 443 3.70 -6.04 -35.45
CA ALA A 443 3.66 -5.23 -34.24
C ALA A 443 2.21 -5.10 -33.74
N GLY A 444 1.96 -5.42 -32.48
CA GLY A 444 0.62 -5.49 -31.92
C GLY A 444 0.54 -6.21 -30.57
N VAL A 445 -0.66 -6.19 -29.97
CA VAL A 445 -0.95 -6.90 -28.73
C VAL A 445 -1.60 -8.25 -29.05
N TYR A 446 -1.12 -9.30 -28.39
CA TYR A 446 -1.54 -10.67 -28.62
C TYR A 446 -1.92 -11.37 -27.32
N PHE A 447 -2.80 -12.36 -27.46
CA PHE A 447 -3.24 -13.24 -26.39
C PHE A 447 -2.95 -14.68 -26.77
N LEU A 448 -2.24 -15.41 -25.91
CA LEU A 448 -2.14 -16.86 -25.99
C LEU A 448 -3.30 -17.47 -25.20
N VAL A 449 -4.28 -18.04 -25.90
CA VAL A 449 -5.55 -18.53 -25.33
C VAL A 449 -5.69 -20.05 -25.52
N SER A 450 -5.81 -20.81 -24.44
CA SER A 450 -6.08 -22.26 -24.52
C SER A 450 -7.47 -22.57 -25.09
N GLN A 451 -7.68 -23.78 -25.63
CA GLN A 451 -8.98 -24.18 -26.18
C GLN A 451 -10.12 -24.17 -25.16
N ASP A 452 -9.83 -24.45 -23.89
CA ASP A 452 -10.77 -24.35 -22.77
C ASP A 452 -10.88 -22.91 -22.22
N LYS A 453 -10.17 -21.95 -22.82
CA LYS A 453 -10.10 -20.52 -22.45
C LYS A 453 -9.53 -20.25 -21.04
N LYS A 454 -8.86 -21.23 -20.44
CA LYS A 454 -8.32 -21.16 -19.06
C LYS A 454 -6.92 -20.54 -18.96
N VAL A 455 -6.11 -20.59 -20.01
CA VAL A 455 -4.79 -19.94 -20.07
C VAL A 455 -4.90 -18.69 -20.94
N LYS A 456 -4.51 -17.53 -20.40
CA LYS A 456 -4.42 -16.26 -21.15
C LYS A 456 -3.12 -15.55 -20.84
N ILE A 457 -2.15 -15.60 -21.75
CA ILE A 457 -0.92 -14.79 -21.66
C ILE A 457 -1.10 -13.59 -22.58
N LYS A 458 -0.92 -12.38 -22.05
CA LYS A 458 -0.88 -11.14 -22.85
C LYS A 458 0.57 -10.80 -23.15
N PHE A 459 0.88 -10.52 -24.40
CA PHE A 459 2.22 -10.08 -24.80
C PHE A 459 2.17 -9.04 -25.91
N LEU A 460 3.18 -8.19 -25.97
CA LEU A 460 3.35 -7.13 -26.96
C LEU A 460 4.46 -7.55 -27.93
N VAL A 461 4.17 -7.46 -29.23
CA VAL A 461 5.20 -7.51 -30.28
C VAL A 461 5.42 -6.08 -30.74
N MET A 462 6.66 -5.60 -30.66
CA MET A 462 7.03 -4.22 -30.99
C MET A 462 7.56 -4.10 -32.41
#